data_AF-A5DBS3-F1
#
_entry.id   AF-A5DBS3-F1
#
_cell.length_a   1.000
_cell.length_b   1.000
_cell.length_c   1.000
_cell.angle_alpha   90.00
_cell.angle_beta   90.00
_cell.angle_gamma   90.00
#
_symmetry.space_group_name_H-M   'P 1'
#
loop_
_entity.id
_entity.type
_entity.pdbx_description
1 polymer ?
#
loop_
_entity_poly.entity_id
_entity_poly.type
_entity_poly.pdbx_seq_one_letter_code
_entity_poly.pdbx_strand_id
1 'polypeptide(L)'
;MSIPFGTVLYAAVKPIFKIYAIIGLGCFLARRNILSVSTCRDISDAIVTAIMPCLIFNNVVTNLKSSDIKNLGIIFFSGTLLFAIGVSLAASIGFLTKSPKRWLGGLLSVGLFPNISDLPIAYLQTMGKTGTIFTPSEVDKGVAYVIIFLASQVLYQFCFGLYRLISWDFREELRPKDEDDEVKVPTTPSPPIGNRSENALENEPSDHASTQSKEDQSSSNSSSLSSIQSEEDGDDDLQPPTTSQNSAPVYIYSKASSSSSRSRAPRRRSRGSSGAAMTKLDSISSMSRATELRHLPSQGMTDVINEYSEYEGLRSNELRRTVSVTTDVAAEPVEDDEGKKKTIRKQVIQFLRNFLAPNSVSLIVSIAIAMSPPLKALFVKSAFSMKDAPDHQPPLSFFIDIASYIGAASVPLGLLLLGATIYRLEVKKMPPGFWKTAVSVTAARLIILPIIGVGLTTGFYKGGWYGDDKLIRFVSVLEYGLPSATALVYFTAFYTDPHSDDHLQMDCLAVCLIAQYSILFITLPFLVVFTIKVSLNM
;
A
#
# COMPACT_ATOMS: atom_id res chain seq x y z
N MET A 1 -20.99 26.37 26.79
CA MET A 1 -20.91 27.73 26.21
C MET A 1 -20.73 27.58 24.70
N SER A 2 -21.19 28.53 23.88
CA SER A 2 -20.95 28.49 22.43
C SER A 2 -19.50 28.93 22.12
N ILE A 3 -18.72 28.08 21.48
CA ILE A 3 -17.34 28.36 21.05
C ILE A 3 -17.36 29.47 19.98
N PRO A 4 -16.49 30.49 20.00
CA PRO A 4 -16.49 31.52 18.97
C PRO A 4 -16.27 30.94 17.56
N PHE A 5 -17.00 31.43 16.55
CA PHE A 5 -16.92 30.91 15.17
C PHE A 5 -15.49 30.95 14.62
N GLY A 6 -14.73 32.03 14.88
CA GLY A 6 -13.32 32.13 14.49
C GLY A 6 -12.42 31.06 15.11
N THR A 7 -12.69 30.65 16.36
CA THR A 7 -11.97 29.55 17.03
C THR A 7 -12.25 28.21 16.37
N VAL A 8 -13.52 27.95 16.01
CA VAL A 8 -13.93 26.73 15.28
C VAL A 8 -13.29 26.71 13.89
N LEU A 9 -13.35 27.82 13.15
CA LEU A 9 -12.75 27.95 11.82
C LEU A 9 -11.23 27.74 11.85
N TYR A 10 -10.52 28.40 12.77
CA TYR A 10 -9.07 28.23 12.92
C TYR A 10 -8.70 26.78 13.26
N ALA A 11 -9.42 26.15 14.18
CA ALA A 11 -9.16 24.77 14.58
C ALA A 11 -9.56 23.74 13.50
N ALA A 12 -10.45 24.08 12.57
CA ALA A 12 -10.79 23.26 11.40
C ALA A 12 -9.78 23.40 10.24
N VAL A 13 -9.18 24.58 10.09
CA VAL A 13 -8.23 24.89 9.00
C VAL A 13 -6.79 24.53 9.35
N LYS A 14 -6.36 24.71 10.62
CA LYS A 14 -5.00 24.40 11.10
C LYS A 14 -4.54 22.96 10.80
N PRO A 15 -5.36 21.89 10.96
CA PRO A 15 -4.95 20.54 10.62
C PRO A 15 -4.66 20.32 9.14
N ILE A 16 -5.44 20.96 8.25
CA ILE A 16 -5.23 20.88 6.80
C ILE A 16 -3.86 21.42 6.41
N PHE A 17 -3.47 22.61 6.89
CA PHE A 17 -2.15 23.17 6.59
C PHE A 17 -1.00 22.24 7.00
N LYS A 18 -1.11 21.57 8.16
CA LYS A 18 -0.11 20.57 8.59
C LYS A 18 -0.10 19.33 7.68
N ILE A 19 -1.27 18.79 7.34
CA ILE A 19 -1.40 17.62 6.47
C ILE A 19 -0.79 17.91 5.09
N TYR A 20 -1.18 19.02 4.46
CA TYR A 20 -0.67 19.41 3.13
C TYR A 20 0.82 19.78 3.15
N ALA A 21 1.37 20.30 4.26
CA ALA A 21 2.80 20.50 4.41
C ALA A 21 3.59 19.18 4.44
N ILE A 22 3.06 18.12 5.09
CA ILE A 22 3.69 16.80 5.12
C ILE A 22 3.56 16.11 3.75
N ILE A 23 2.39 16.19 3.11
CA ILE A 23 2.19 15.72 1.72
C ILE A 23 3.17 16.42 0.77
N GLY A 24 3.31 17.75 0.87
CA GLY A 24 4.26 18.53 0.06
C GLY A 24 5.73 18.16 0.32
N LEU A 25 6.09 17.79 1.55
CA LEU A 25 7.41 17.23 1.87
C LEU A 25 7.60 15.84 1.23
N GLY A 26 6.57 14.98 1.25
CA GLY A 26 6.56 13.71 0.52
C GLY A 26 6.80 13.90 -0.98
N CYS A 27 6.09 14.86 -1.61
CA CYS A 27 6.30 15.23 -3.01
C CYS A 27 7.73 15.72 -3.27
N PHE A 28 8.31 16.53 -2.37
CA PHE A 28 9.67 17.02 -2.49
C PHE A 28 10.72 15.88 -2.40
N LEU A 29 10.53 14.93 -1.48
CA LEU A 29 11.43 13.78 -1.32
C LEU A 29 11.31 12.80 -2.49
N ALA A 30 10.12 12.61 -3.05
CA ALA A 30 9.91 11.84 -4.27
C ALA A 30 10.56 12.51 -5.49
N ARG A 31 10.39 13.83 -5.66
CA ARG A 31 11.08 14.63 -6.71
C ARG A 31 12.60 14.56 -6.66
N ARG A 32 13.18 14.23 -5.50
CA ARG A 32 14.62 14.05 -5.27
C ARG A 32 15.09 12.59 -5.37
N ASN A 33 14.20 11.65 -5.70
CA ASN A 33 14.43 10.19 -5.62
C ASN A 33 15.01 9.76 -4.25
N ILE A 34 14.65 10.47 -3.17
CA ILE A 34 14.93 10.06 -1.78
C ILE A 34 13.84 9.09 -1.31
N LEU A 35 12.59 9.36 -1.73
CA LEU A 35 11.53 8.36 -1.76
C LEU A 35 11.42 7.84 -3.21
N SER A 36 12.23 6.84 -3.56
CA SER A 36 12.06 6.08 -4.81
C SER A 36 10.77 5.24 -4.76
N VAL A 37 10.40 4.59 -5.87
CA VAL A 37 9.26 3.67 -5.88
C VAL A 37 9.52 2.48 -4.95
N SER A 38 10.68 1.84 -5.05
CA SER A 38 11.14 0.77 -4.15
C SER A 38 11.18 1.18 -2.68
N THR A 39 11.77 2.33 -2.34
CA THR A 39 11.77 2.84 -0.94
C THR A 39 10.36 3.14 -0.43
N CYS A 40 9.41 3.51 -1.30
CA CYS A 40 8.00 3.59 -0.90
C CYS A 40 7.39 2.21 -0.62
N ARG A 41 7.78 1.15 -1.35
CA ARG A 41 7.38 -0.24 -1.07
C ARG A 41 7.93 -0.68 0.28
N ASP A 42 9.24 -0.59 0.49
CA ASP A 42 9.94 -0.96 1.74
C ASP A 42 9.29 -0.31 2.98
N ILE A 43 8.99 1.00 2.90
CA ILE A 43 8.35 1.74 4.00
C ILE A 43 6.87 1.32 4.16
N SER A 44 6.15 1.04 3.08
CA SER A 44 4.76 0.54 3.16
C SER A 44 4.72 -0.83 3.85
N ASP A 45 5.66 -1.72 3.54
CA ASP A 45 5.74 -3.05 4.13
C ASP A 45 6.12 -3.00 5.60
N ALA A 46 7.06 -2.12 5.98
CA ALA A 46 7.35 -1.84 7.38
C ALA A 46 6.11 -1.32 8.14
N ILE A 47 5.33 -0.42 7.53
CA ILE A 47 4.08 0.08 8.13
C ILE A 47 3.07 -1.05 8.32
N VAL A 48 2.75 -1.79 7.27
CA VAL A 48 1.70 -2.82 7.29
C VAL A 48 2.08 -4.01 8.18
N THR A 49 3.37 -4.35 8.26
CA THR A 49 3.87 -5.52 9.01
C THR A 49 4.07 -5.22 10.50
N ALA A 50 4.53 -4.02 10.88
CA ALA A 50 4.95 -3.72 12.24
C ALA A 50 4.37 -2.40 12.81
N ILE A 51 4.47 -1.29 12.08
CA ILE A 51 4.18 0.04 12.64
C ILE A 51 2.68 0.27 12.86
N MET A 52 1.84 -0.11 11.89
CA MET A 52 0.38 -0.01 11.99
C MET A 52 -0.21 -1.03 12.99
N PRO A 53 0.25 -2.30 13.06
CA PRO A 53 -0.11 -3.20 14.16
C PRO A 53 0.19 -2.62 15.56
N CYS A 54 1.32 -1.91 15.73
CA CYS A 54 1.65 -1.22 16.98
C CYS A 54 0.73 -0.02 17.27
N LEU A 55 0.43 0.81 16.25
CA LEU A 55 -0.53 1.91 16.36
C LEU A 55 -1.91 1.42 16.79
N ILE A 56 -2.40 0.34 16.17
CA ILE A 56 -3.67 -0.32 16.51
C ILE A 56 -3.64 -0.78 17.96
N PHE A 57 -2.59 -1.50 18.37
CA PHE A 57 -2.49 -2.07 19.71
C PHE A 57 -2.56 -1.01 20.81
N ASN A 58 -1.69 0.01 20.76
CA ASN A 58 -1.69 1.07 21.76
C ASN A 58 -3.05 1.79 21.83
N ASN A 59 -3.57 2.31 20.71
CA ASN A 59 -4.77 3.13 20.75
C ASN A 59 -6.02 2.36 21.19
N VAL A 60 -6.17 1.10 20.76
CA VAL A 60 -7.31 0.26 21.14
C VAL A 60 -7.21 -0.18 22.60
N VAL A 61 -6.05 -0.71 23.04
CA VAL A 61 -5.86 -1.18 24.42
C VAL A 61 -5.88 -0.03 25.42
N THR A 62 -5.30 1.13 25.12
CA THR A 62 -5.27 2.27 26.02
C THR A 62 -6.63 2.98 26.10
N ASN A 63 -7.24 3.34 24.96
CA ASN A 63 -8.33 4.33 24.97
C ASN A 63 -9.75 3.74 25.02
N LEU A 64 -9.99 2.52 24.53
CA LEU A 64 -11.32 1.89 24.60
C LEU A 64 -11.57 1.22 25.96
N LYS A 65 -12.81 1.28 26.45
CA LYS A 65 -13.26 0.58 27.66
C LYS A 65 -14.34 -0.43 27.29
N SER A 66 -14.59 -1.42 28.16
CA SER A 66 -15.70 -2.38 27.98
C SER A 66 -17.08 -1.71 27.88
N SER A 67 -17.25 -0.51 28.45
CA SER A 67 -18.44 0.34 28.28
C SER A 67 -18.65 0.84 26.83
N ASP A 68 -17.58 0.97 26.04
CA ASP A 68 -17.63 1.47 24.66
C ASP A 68 -18.04 0.38 23.64
N ILE A 69 -18.39 -0.84 24.06
CA ILE A 69 -18.80 -1.93 23.16
C ILE A 69 -20.02 -1.56 22.28
N LYS A 70 -20.97 -0.77 22.80
CA LYS A 70 -22.08 -0.23 22.01
C LYS A 70 -21.57 0.72 20.91
N ASN A 71 -20.63 1.59 21.26
CA ASN A 71 -20.01 2.56 20.37
C ASN A 71 -19.21 1.85 19.25
N LEU A 72 -18.52 0.75 19.59
CA LEU A 72 -17.83 -0.14 18.64
C LEU A 72 -18.77 -0.66 17.55
N GLY A 73 -19.93 -1.20 17.94
CA GLY A 73 -20.95 -1.70 17.01
C GLY A 73 -21.56 -0.61 16.13
N ILE A 74 -21.82 0.58 16.70
CA ILE A 74 -22.33 1.73 15.96
C ILE A 74 -21.31 2.22 14.92
N ILE A 75 -20.03 2.28 15.26
CA ILE A 75 -18.94 2.63 14.33
C ILE A 75 -18.89 1.62 13.19
N PHE A 76 -18.87 0.32 13.50
CA PHE A 76 -18.77 -0.72 12.48
C PHE A 76 -19.94 -0.66 11.49
N PHE A 77 -21.18 -0.48 11.99
CA PHE A 77 -22.38 -0.29 11.17
C PHE A 77 -22.35 1.00 10.36
N SER A 78 -21.88 2.11 10.95
CA SER A 78 -21.69 3.39 10.23
C SER A 78 -20.68 3.27 9.09
N GLY A 79 -19.62 2.46 9.28
CA GLY A 79 -18.65 2.09 8.25
C GLY A 79 -19.28 1.25 7.13
N THR A 80 -20.04 0.21 7.48
CA THR A 80 -20.82 -0.58 6.50
C THR A 80 -21.71 0.30 5.62
N LEU A 81 -22.39 1.30 6.21
CA LEU A 81 -23.20 2.27 5.45
C LEU A 81 -22.34 3.20 4.58
N LEU A 82 -21.21 3.70 5.09
CA LEU A 82 -20.27 4.53 4.33
C LEU A 82 -19.82 3.81 3.04
N PHE A 83 -19.44 2.54 3.16
CA PHE A 83 -19.01 1.70 2.05
C PHE A 83 -20.16 1.41 1.07
N ALA A 84 -21.33 1.01 1.58
CA ALA A 84 -22.50 0.68 0.75
C ALA A 84 -23.04 1.90 -0.03
N ILE A 85 -23.09 3.07 0.60
CA ILE A 85 -23.53 4.33 -0.03
C ILE A 85 -22.47 4.82 -1.02
N GLY A 86 -21.18 4.73 -0.67
CA GLY A 86 -20.08 5.06 -1.57
C GLY A 86 -20.11 4.26 -2.89
N VAL A 87 -20.31 2.94 -2.80
CA VAL A 87 -20.51 2.07 -3.98
C VAL A 87 -21.77 2.43 -4.74
N SER A 88 -22.89 2.65 -4.05
CA SER A 88 -24.18 2.99 -4.68
C SER A 88 -24.13 4.30 -5.47
N LEU A 89 -23.45 5.32 -4.92
CA LEU A 89 -23.19 6.59 -5.61
C LEU A 89 -22.28 6.38 -6.83
N ALA A 90 -21.17 5.66 -6.70
CA ALA A 90 -20.26 5.39 -7.81
C ALA A 90 -20.92 4.60 -8.96
N ALA A 91 -21.74 3.59 -8.64
CA ALA A 91 -22.52 2.84 -9.62
C ALA A 91 -23.52 3.74 -10.36
N SER A 92 -24.24 4.57 -9.60
CA SER A 92 -25.19 5.54 -10.17
C SER A 92 -24.51 6.53 -11.11
N ILE A 93 -23.32 7.03 -10.73
CA ILE A 93 -22.53 7.95 -11.55
C ILE A 93 -22.04 7.26 -12.82
N GLY A 94 -21.53 6.03 -12.73
CA GLY A 94 -21.08 5.26 -13.90
C GLY A 94 -22.18 5.11 -14.96
N PHE A 95 -23.42 4.87 -14.51
CA PHE A 95 -24.60 4.82 -15.37
C PHE A 95 -24.98 6.20 -15.95
N LEU A 96 -25.04 7.25 -15.10
CA LEU A 96 -25.42 8.62 -15.52
C LEU A 96 -24.41 9.28 -16.48
N THR A 97 -23.11 9.18 -16.18
CA THR A 97 -22.06 9.85 -16.96
C THR A 97 -21.58 9.02 -18.16
N LYS A 98 -21.99 7.76 -18.26
CA LYS A 98 -21.50 6.76 -19.22
C LYS A 98 -19.98 6.61 -19.14
N SER A 99 -19.49 6.28 -17.94
CA SER A 99 -18.07 6.00 -17.70
C SER A 99 -17.56 4.88 -18.62
N PRO A 100 -16.26 4.89 -19.03
CA PRO A 100 -15.67 3.78 -19.79
C PRO A 100 -15.93 2.43 -19.11
N LYS A 101 -16.37 1.43 -19.89
CA LYS A 101 -16.69 0.09 -19.37
C LYS A 101 -15.48 -0.62 -18.76
N ARG A 102 -14.27 -0.33 -19.28
CA ARG A 102 -12.96 -0.75 -18.75
C ARG A 102 -12.50 0.04 -17.51
N TRP A 103 -13.36 0.87 -16.92
CA TRP A 103 -13.08 1.54 -15.66
C TRP A 103 -14.35 1.58 -14.78
N LEU A 104 -15.00 0.43 -14.64
CA LEU A 104 -16.13 0.24 -13.75
C LEU A 104 -15.67 -0.28 -12.38
N GLY A 105 -14.71 -1.21 -12.36
CA GLY A 105 -14.11 -1.74 -11.14
C GLY A 105 -13.38 -0.67 -10.32
N GLY A 106 -12.54 0.11 -10.98
CA GLY A 106 -11.84 1.27 -10.44
C GLY A 106 -12.81 2.36 -9.97
N LEU A 107 -13.82 2.71 -10.78
CA LEU A 107 -14.87 3.66 -10.38
C LEU A 107 -15.60 3.25 -9.09
N LEU A 108 -16.04 1.99 -9.01
CA LEU A 108 -16.71 1.47 -7.82
C LEU A 108 -15.74 1.43 -6.61
N SER A 109 -14.47 1.11 -6.84
CA SER A 109 -13.43 1.08 -5.79
C SER A 109 -13.08 2.47 -5.25
N VAL A 110 -13.07 3.49 -6.11
CA VAL A 110 -12.96 4.91 -5.75
C VAL A 110 -14.14 5.34 -4.88
N GLY A 111 -15.35 4.88 -5.17
CA GLY A 111 -16.51 5.05 -4.30
C GLY A 111 -16.43 4.28 -2.98
N LEU A 112 -15.89 3.05 -3.01
CA LEU A 112 -15.86 2.13 -1.89
C LEU A 112 -14.85 2.51 -0.80
N PHE A 113 -13.60 2.81 -1.14
CA PHE A 113 -12.48 2.85 -0.19
C PHE A 113 -12.03 4.29 0.14
N PRO A 114 -12.32 4.85 1.33
CA PRO A 114 -11.78 6.14 1.75
C PRO A 114 -10.37 6.02 2.32
N ASN A 115 -9.68 7.15 2.48
CA ASN A 115 -8.41 7.24 3.20
C ASN A 115 -8.69 7.35 4.72
N ILE A 116 -9.22 6.27 5.31
CA ILE A 116 -9.63 6.17 6.74
C ILE A 116 -8.43 6.14 7.71
N SER A 117 -7.22 5.82 7.25
CA SER A 117 -6.03 5.77 8.11
C SER A 117 -5.46 7.17 8.38
N ASP A 118 -4.77 7.75 7.41
CA ASP A 118 -3.72 8.73 7.71
C ASP A 118 -4.27 10.15 7.86
N LEU A 119 -5.26 10.49 7.05
CA LEU A 119 -5.90 11.81 7.07
C LEU A 119 -6.69 12.08 8.37
N PRO A 120 -7.69 11.27 8.77
CA PRO A 120 -8.49 11.56 9.96
C PRO A 120 -7.67 11.46 11.26
N ILE A 121 -6.72 10.51 11.36
CA ILE A 121 -5.84 10.41 12.55
C ILE A 121 -4.94 11.65 12.64
N ALA A 122 -4.28 12.07 11.54
CA ALA A 122 -3.47 13.29 11.53
C ALA A 122 -4.31 14.54 11.84
N TYR A 123 -5.56 14.57 11.38
CA TYR A 123 -6.50 15.67 11.62
C TYR A 123 -6.85 15.79 13.11
N LEU A 124 -7.32 14.70 13.73
CA LEU A 124 -7.66 14.61 15.14
C LEU A 124 -6.47 14.95 16.05
N GLN A 125 -5.31 14.31 15.83
CA GLN A 125 -4.09 14.58 16.61
C GLN A 125 -3.66 16.06 16.56
N THR A 126 -3.97 16.77 15.47
CA THR A 126 -3.63 18.20 15.33
C THR A 126 -4.66 19.11 16.01
N MET A 127 -5.92 18.69 16.04
CA MET A 127 -6.98 19.35 16.81
C MET A 127 -6.72 19.22 18.33
N GLY A 128 -6.37 18.01 18.81
CA GLY A 128 -6.10 17.75 20.23
C GLY A 128 -4.94 18.55 20.80
N LYS A 129 -3.85 18.71 20.02
CA LYS A 129 -2.73 19.61 20.37
C LYS A 129 -3.09 21.10 20.44
N THR A 130 -4.32 21.47 20.09
CA THR A 130 -4.84 22.84 20.23
C THR A 130 -5.80 22.98 21.42
N GLY A 131 -6.42 21.89 21.90
CA GLY A 131 -7.23 21.85 23.12
C GLY A 131 -8.53 22.68 23.13
N THR A 132 -8.89 23.32 22.02
CA THR A 132 -9.97 24.33 21.95
C THR A 132 -11.37 23.78 21.67
N ILE A 133 -11.50 22.50 21.28
CA ILE A 133 -12.78 21.84 20.97
C ILE A 133 -12.90 20.53 21.74
N PHE A 134 -11.86 19.69 21.65
CA PHE A 134 -11.70 18.43 22.36
C PHE A 134 -10.36 18.44 23.10
N THR A 135 -10.34 17.79 24.27
CA THR A 135 -9.12 17.55 25.05
C THR A 135 -8.22 16.50 24.36
N PRO A 136 -6.93 16.40 24.72
CA PRO A 136 -6.04 15.38 24.17
C PRO A 136 -6.56 13.95 24.37
N SER A 137 -7.05 13.61 25.58
CA SER A 137 -7.56 12.27 25.90
C SER A 137 -8.87 11.92 25.19
N GLU A 138 -9.74 12.91 24.91
CA GLU A 138 -10.86 12.72 23.98
C GLU A 138 -10.32 12.44 22.56
N VAL A 139 -9.34 13.21 22.08
CA VAL A 139 -8.75 12.99 20.75
C VAL A 139 -8.10 11.62 20.61
N ASP A 140 -7.43 11.10 21.64
CA ASP A 140 -6.84 9.76 21.62
C ASP A 140 -7.91 8.65 21.60
N LYS A 141 -9.05 8.85 22.29
CA LYS A 141 -10.26 8.01 22.12
C LYS A 141 -10.83 8.14 20.69
N GLY A 142 -10.76 9.31 20.09
CA GLY A 142 -11.17 9.57 18.72
C GLY A 142 -10.31 8.82 17.70
N VAL A 143 -8.99 8.81 17.88
CA VAL A 143 -8.06 8.01 17.07
C VAL A 143 -8.35 6.51 17.21
N ALA A 144 -8.68 6.04 18.42
CA ALA A 144 -9.13 4.67 18.61
C ALA A 144 -10.44 4.37 17.84
N TYR A 145 -11.42 5.28 17.83
CA TYR A 145 -12.63 5.14 17.01
C TYR A 145 -12.34 5.08 15.50
N VAL A 146 -11.41 5.90 14.99
CA VAL A 146 -10.96 5.85 13.58
C VAL A 146 -10.33 4.50 13.24
N ILE A 147 -9.53 3.93 14.16
CA ILE A 147 -8.93 2.60 13.98
C ILE A 147 -10.00 1.50 13.87
N ILE A 148 -11.21 1.68 14.43
CA ILE A 148 -12.33 0.74 14.25
C ILE A 148 -13.06 0.96 12.90
N PHE A 149 -13.08 2.18 12.36
CA PHE A 149 -13.46 2.39 10.96
C PHE A 149 -12.46 1.73 10.00
N LEU A 150 -11.15 1.86 10.27
CA LEU A 150 -10.08 1.21 9.50
C LEU A 150 -10.20 -0.32 9.56
N ALA A 151 -10.50 -0.87 10.73
CA ALA A 151 -10.80 -2.29 10.91
C ALA A 151 -11.98 -2.77 10.04
N SER A 152 -13.08 -2.01 10.03
CA SER A 152 -14.21 -2.29 9.15
C SER A 152 -13.77 -2.28 7.69
N GLN A 153 -13.02 -1.26 7.25
CA GLN A 153 -12.47 -1.21 5.90
C GLN A 153 -11.60 -2.43 5.57
N VAL A 154 -10.65 -2.81 6.43
CA VAL A 154 -9.77 -3.98 6.23
C VAL A 154 -10.58 -5.27 6.08
N LEU A 155 -11.68 -5.43 6.83
CA LEU A 155 -12.57 -6.58 6.71
C LEU A 155 -13.32 -6.60 5.36
N TYR A 156 -13.90 -5.49 4.92
CA TYR A 156 -14.54 -5.41 3.60
C TYR A 156 -13.53 -5.56 2.46
N GLN A 157 -12.39 -4.87 2.55
CA GLN A 157 -11.34 -4.81 1.54
C GLN A 157 -10.69 -6.18 1.32
N PHE A 158 -10.19 -6.82 2.38
CA PHE A 158 -9.40 -8.05 2.29
C PHE A 158 -10.17 -9.32 2.66
N CYS A 159 -10.97 -9.32 3.73
CA CYS A 159 -11.63 -10.56 4.15
C CYS A 159 -12.78 -10.94 3.22
N PHE A 160 -13.63 -9.99 2.82
CA PHE A 160 -14.63 -10.20 1.76
C PHE A 160 -14.03 -10.04 0.33
N GLY A 161 -12.75 -9.65 0.21
CA GLY A 161 -12.03 -9.63 -1.06
C GLY A 161 -12.43 -8.53 -2.04
N LEU A 162 -13.08 -7.44 -1.58
CA LEU A 162 -13.53 -6.35 -2.45
C LEU A 162 -12.35 -5.60 -3.13
N TYR A 163 -11.09 -5.82 -2.71
CA TYR A 163 -9.92 -5.39 -3.50
C TYR A 163 -9.95 -5.94 -4.95
N ARG A 164 -10.54 -7.13 -5.18
CA ARG A 164 -10.67 -7.78 -6.50
C ARG A 164 -11.63 -7.04 -7.44
N LEU A 165 -12.34 -6.01 -6.95
CA LEU A 165 -13.24 -5.21 -7.78
C LEU A 165 -12.48 -4.50 -8.91
N ILE A 166 -11.21 -4.15 -8.69
CA ILE A 166 -10.34 -3.52 -9.70
C ILE A 166 -9.98 -4.49 -10.83
N SER A 167 -9.77 -5.79 -10.56
CA SER A 167 -9.43 -6.77 -11.61
C SER A 167 -10.52 -6.92 -12.68
N TRP A 168 -11.74 -6.44 -12.41
CA TRP A 168 -12.84 -6.46 -13.37
C TRP A 168 -12.56 -5.60 -14.60
N ASP A 169 -11.75 -4.55 -14.45
CA ASP A 169 -11.35 -3.65 -15.54
C ASP A 169 -10.27 -4.25 -16.46
N PHE A 170 -9.58 -5.29 -16.01
CA PHE A 170 -8.48 -5.95 -16.71
C PHE A 170 -8.85 -7.33 -17.27
N ARG A 171 -10.12 -7.76 -17.15
CA ARG A 171 -10.59 -9.09 -17.58
C ARG A 171 -10.37 -9.39 -19.08
N GLU A 172 -10.41 -8.37 -19.93
CA GLU A 172 -10.13 -8.50 -21.36
C GLU A 172 -8.62 -8.64 -21.64
N GLU A 173 -7.79 -8.01 -20.80
CA GLU A 173 -6.34 -7.89 -20.97
C GLU A 173 -5.58 -9.05 -20.31
N LEU A 174 -6.16 -9.66 -19.27
CA LEU A 174 -5.66 -10.83 -18.54
C LEU A 174 -6.15 -12.17 -19.10
N ARG A 175 -7.06 -12.19 -20.09
CA ARG A 175 -7.48 -13.44 -20.72
C ARG A 175 -6.27 -14.05 -21.46
N PRO A 176 -5.98 -15.36 -21.30
CA PRO A 176 -5.05 -16.05 -22.18
C PRO A 176 -5.45 -15.86 -23.64
N LYS A 177 -4.46 -15.62 -24.51
CA LYS A 177 -4.71 -15.72 -25.94
C LYS A 177 -4.80 -17.20 -26.29
N ASP A 178 -5.98 -17.65 -26.67
CA ASP A 178 -6.14 -18.91 -27.37
C ASP A 178 -5.41 -18.80 -28.73
N GLU A 179 -4.73 -19.85 -29.18
CA GLU A 179 -3.81 -19.77 -30.34
C GLU A 179 -4.52 -19.47 -31.69
N ASP A 180 -5.85 -19.54 -31.73
CA ASP A 180 -6.70 -19.22 -32.89
C ASP A 180 -6.84 -17.71 -33.17
N ASP A 181 -6.44 -16.81 -32.26
CA ASP A 181 -6.63 -15.35 -32.40
C ASP A 181 -5.53 -14.67 -33.28
N GLU A 182 -5.01 -15.39 -34.29
CA GLU A 182 -4.12 -14.82 -35.32
C GLU A 182 -4.87 -13.87 -36.28
N VAL A 183 -4.82 -12.59 -35.92
CA VAL A 183 -4.70 -11.43 -36.83
C VAL A 183 -5.69 -11.38 -38.01
N LYS A 184 -6.90 -10.87 -37.76
CA LYS A 184 -7.74 -10.28 -38.82
C LYS A 184 -7.16 -8.95 -39.33
N VAL A 185 -6.15 -9.05 -40.20
CA VAL A 185 -5.68 -7.92 -41.02
C VAL A 185 -6.83 -7.43 -41.91
N PRO A 186 -7.09 -6.11 -42.04
CA PRO A 186 -8.02 -5.59 -43.02
C PRO A 186 -7.42 -5.70 -44.44
N THR A 187 -7.77 -6.75 -45.18
CA THR A 187 -7.24 -6.98 -46.53
C THR A 187 -7.82 -6.00 -47.54
N THR A 188 -7.07 -4.97 -47.91
CA THR A 188 -7.38 -4.09 -49.05
C THR A 188 -7.40 -4.90 -50.36
N PRO A 189 -8.43 -4.81 -51.21
CA PRO A 189 -8.54 -5.64 -52.40
C PRO A 189 -7.60 -5.16 -53.53
N SER A 190 -6.84 -6.11 -54.09
CA SER A 190 -6.07 -5.95 -55.33
C SER A 190 -6.76 -6.70 -56.49
N PRO A 191 -6.62 -6.25 -57.76
CA PRO A 191 -7.40 -6.76 -58.88
C PRO A 191 -6.99 -8.18 -59.35
N PRO A 192 -7.89 -8.93 -60.01
CA PRO A 192 -7.64 -10.32 -60.40
C PRO A 192 -6.79 -10.46 -61.66
N ILE A 193 -5.94 -11.49 -61.68
CA ILE A 193 -5.26 -12.02 -62.88
C ILE A 193 -5.59 -13.52 -62.97
N GLY A 194 -5.87 -14.01 -64.18
CA GLY A 194 -6.61 -15.26 -64.40
C GLY A 194 -5.79 -16.56 -64.47
N ASN A 195 -6.54 -17.67 -64.47
CA ASN A 195 -6.04 -19.05 -64.51
C ASN A 195 -5.18 -19.38 -65.75
N ARG A 196 -4.15 -20.21 -65.56
CA ARG A 196 -3.77 -21.26 -66.53
C ARG A 196 -3.07 -22.42 -65.84
N SER A 197 -3.40 -23.65 -66.24
CA SER A 197 -2.76 -24.90 -65.80
C SER A 197 -1.60 -25.29 -66.72
N GLU A 198 -0.67 -26.15 -66.27
CA GLU A 198 -0.33 -27.45 -66.92
C GLU A 198 0.88 -28.17 -66.27
N ASN A 199 0.62 -29.38 -65.77
CA ASN A 199 1.36 -30.67 -65.95
C ASN A 199 2.91 -30.81 -65.81
N ALA A 200 3.28 -31.72 -64.88
CA ALA A 200 3.98 -33.02 -65.11
C ALA A 200 5.53 -33.18 -65.12
N LEU A 201 5.99 -34.18 -64.34
CA LEU A 201 7.18 -35.09 -64.55
C LEU A 201 8.60 -34.43 -64.45
N GLU A 202 9.72 -35.07 -64.09
CA GLU A 202 10.06 -36.45 -63.64
C GLU A 202 11.46 -36.53 -62.95
N ASN A 203 11.84 -37.72 -62.43
CA ASN A 203 13.20 -38.28 -62.27
C ASN A 203 14.22 -37.79 -61.20
N GLU A 204 14.35 -38.62 -60.14
CA GLU A 204 15.59 -39.13 -59.50
C GLU A 204 16.56 -39.80 -60.54
N PRO A 205 17.86 -40.17 -60.28
CA PRO A 205 18.33 -40.88 -59.07
C PRO A 205 19.84 -40.81 -58.64
N SER A 206 20.19 -41.59 -57.61
CA SER A 206 21.47 -42.36 -57.44
C SER A 206 22.77 -41.61 -57.01
N ASP A 207 23.76 -42.20 -56.31
CA ASP A 207 23.89 -43.57 -55.77
C ASP A 207 24.84 -43.72 -54.53
N HIS A 208 24.91 -44.94 -54.00
CA HIS A 208 25.63 -45.42 -52.80
C HIS A 208 27.15 -45.13 -52.66
N ALA A 209 27.60 -44.94 -51.41
CA ALA A 209 28.93 -45.34 -50.91
C ALA A 209 28.85 -45.75 -49.41
N SER A 210 29.96 -46.20 -48.78
CA SER A 210 29.87 -47.15 -47.64
C SER A 210 31.07 -47.24 -46.67
N THR A 211 30.81 -47.85 -45.49
CA THR A 211 31.75 -48.67 -44.67
C THR A 211 32.65 -48.00 -43.59
N GLN A 212 32.19 -48.15 -42.34
CA GLN A 212 32.92 -48.56 -41.11
C GLN A 212 34.43 -48.26 -40.91
N SER A 213 34.77 -47.64 -39.76
CA SER A 213 35.44 -48.36 -38.65
C SER A 213 35.47 -47.61 -37.29
N LYS A 214 35.34 -48.42 -36.23
CA LYS A 214 35.69 -48.37 -34.79
C LYS A 214 36.73 -47.31 -34.33
N GLU A 215 36.87 -46.92 -33.04
CA GLU A 215 36.84 -47.64 -31.74
C GLU A 215 36.46 -46.68 -30.57
N ASP A 216 36.06 -47.06 -29.34
CA ASP A 216 35.36 -48.25 -28.77
C ASP A 216 35.01 -47.96 -27.26
N GLN A 217 34.45 -48.93 -26.51
CA GLN A 217 34.47 -49.21 -25.03
C GLN A 217 34.67 -48.08 -23.97
N SER A 218 34.03 -48.07 -22.78
CA SER A 218 33.04 -48.96 -22.11
C SER A 218 32.45 -48.36 -20.79
N SER A 219 31.49 -49.06 -20.17
CA SER A 219 31.11 -49.22 -18.72
C SER A 219 31.69 -48.33 -17.58
N SER A 220 31.08 -48.16 -16.39
CA SER A 220 29.70 -48.34 -15.85
C SER A 220 29.65 -48.00 -14.33
N ASN A 221 28.51 -47.49 -13.83
CA ASN A 221 27.94 -47.60 -12.46
C ASN A 221 28.75 -47.36 -11.14
N SER A 222 28.05 -46.70 -10.20
CA SER A 222 27.96 -46.94 -8.73
C SER A 222 29.13 -46.66 -7.76
N SER A 223 29.00 -45.52 -7.06
CA SER A 223 28.96 -45.35 -5.58
C SER A 223 29.93 -46.05 -4.61
N SER A 224 30.68 -45.23 -3.84
CA SER A 224 30.91 -45.27 -2.37
C SER A 224 31.56 -43.93 -1.97
N LEU A 225 31.30 -43.22 -0.86
CA LEU A 225 30.83 -43.51 0.51
C LEU A 225 31.95 -43.96 1.48
N SER A 226 32.56 -42.99 2.17
CA SER A 226 33.24 -43.16 3.47
C SER A 226 33.36 -41.81 4.20
N SER A 227 33.29 -41.82 5.53
CA SER A 227 33.41 -40.62 6.38
C SER A 227 33.86 -41.00 7.80
N ILE A 228 35.07 -40.55 8.19
CA ILE A 228 35.75 -40.76 9.48
C ILE A 228 36.69 -39.54 9.67
N GLN A 229 37.04 -38.99 10.84
CA GLN A 229 36.49 -38.87 12.21
C GLN A 229 37.54 -38.06 13.02
N SER A 230 37.20 -37.53 14.21
CA SER A 230 38.16 -37.15 15.30
C SER A 230 39.03 -35.88 15.09
N GLU A 231 39.47 -35.12 16.11
CA GLU A 231 39.19 -35.10 17.57
C GLU A 231 39.52 -33.71 18.22
N GLU A 232 39.36 -33.64 19.55
CA GLU A 232 39.63 -32.62 20.62
C GLU A 232 40.87 -31.67 20.46
N ASP A 233 41.10 -30.56 21.21
CA ASP A 233 40.47 -29.88 22.38
C ASP A 233 40.86 -28.34 22.38
N GLY A 234 40.75 -27.45 23.39
CA GLY A 234 40.26 -27.44 24.80
C GLY A 234 40.80 -26.22 25.62
N ASP A 235 39.97 -25.60 26.49
CA ASP A 235 40.20 -24.63 27.63
C ASP A 235 41.14 -23.38 27.43
N ASP A 236 41.24 -22.31 28.26
CA ASP A 236 40.62 -21.81 29.53
C ASP A 236 40.77 -20.24 29.55
N ASP A 237 39.75 -19.40 29.79
CA ASP A 237 39.34 -18.72 31.07
C ASP A 237 39.93 -17.30 31.38
N LEU A 238 39.33 -16.61 32.37
CA LEU A 238 39.67 -15.35 33.08
C LEU A 238 39.14 -13.99 32.58
N GLN A 239 38.95 -13.06 33.53
CA GLN A 239 38.05 -11.90 33.46
C GLN A 239 38.65 -10.56 34.03
N PRO A 240 37.90 -9.46 34.31
CA PRO A 240 38.22 -8.09 33.86
C PRO A 240 39.04 -7.24 34.87
N PRO A 241 39.38 -5.95 34.61
CA PRO A 241 38.49 -4.85 35.06
C PRO A 241 38.55 -3.46 34.34
N THR A 242 37.58 -2.59 34.69
CA THR A 242 37.63 -1.10 34.80
C THR A 242 37.82 -0.12 33.61
N THR A 243 36.74 0.63 33.38
CA THR A 243 36.54 2.01 32.87
C THR A 243 37.65 3.07 33.08
N SER A 244 37.96 3.90 32.06
CA SER A 244 37.85 5.38 32.14
C SER A 244 38.17 6.21 30.86
N GLN A 245 37.30 7.19 30.59
CA GLN A 245 37.49 8.52 29.94
C GLN A 245 38.03 8.74 28.49
N ASN A 246 37.24 9.50 27.74
CA ASN A 246 37.55 10.56 26.74
C ASN A 246 38.94 10.65 26.07
N SER A 247 38.95 10.64 24.73
CA SER A 247 39.15 11.86 23.90
C SER A 247 39.05 11.59 22.40
N ALA A 248 38.70 12.59 21.59
CA ALA A 248 38.65 12.50 20.13
C ALA A 248 39.84 13.22 19.46
N PRO A 249 40.39 12.69 18.34
CA PRO A 249 41.38 13.40 17.51
C PRO A 249 40.77 14.00 16.23
N VAL A 250 41.45 15.03 15.70
CA VAL A 250 41.04 15.82 14.51
C VAL A 250 41.79 15.35 13.26
N TYR A 251 41.13 15.34 12.09
CA TYR A 251 41.77 15.07 10.81
C TYR A 251 42.57 16.29 10.29
N ILE A 252 43.83 16.05 9.92
CA ILE A 252 44.76 17.08 9.42
C ILE A 252 44.83 17.04 7.89
N TYR A 253 44.73 18.21 7.25
CA TYR A 253 45.07 18.41 5.84
C TYR A 253 46.55 18.76 5.67
N SER A 254 47.20 18.26 4.61
CA SER A 254 48.52 18.69 4.16
C SER A 254 48.53 18.98 2.66
N LYS A 255 49.49 19.82 2.20
CA LYS A 255 49.61 20.31 0.81
C LYS A 255 51.07 20.30 0.34
N ALA A 256 51.28 19.87 -0.91
CA ALA A 256 52.33 20.30 -1.84
C ALA A 256 51.83 19.90 -3.27
N SER A 257 51.83 20.70 -4.35
CA SER A 257 52.84 21.56 -4.99
C SER A 257 54.04 20.77 -5.56
N SER A 258 54.45 20.90 -6.83
CA SER A 258 54.15 21.96 -7.83
C SER A 258 54.39 21.57 -9.32
N SER A 259 53.72 22.29 -10.23
CA SER A 259 54.19 22.74 -11.56
C SER A 259 54.93 21.81 -12.55
N SER A 260 54.34 21.56 -13.73
CA SER A 260 54.81 22.08 -15.05
C SER A 260 54.03 21.43 -16.22
N SER A 261 54.36 21.71 -17.49
CA SER A 261 53.40 21.68 -18.60
C SER A 261 53.83 20.99 -19.91
N ARG A 262 52.84 20.36 -20.57
CA ARG A 262 52.72 20.07 -22.03
C ARG A 262 53.89 19.37 -22.76
N SER A 263 53.66 18.13 -23.25
CA SER A 263 53.21 17.87 -24.66
C SER A 263 53.59 16.47 -25.23
N ARG A 264 52.90 16.10 -26.32
CA ARG A 264 53.19 15.04 -27.33
C ARG A 264 53.20 13.55 -26.92
N ALA A 265 52.38 12.77 -27.64
CA ALA A 265 52.52 11.33 -27.93
C ALA A 265 53.30 11.17 -29.28
N PRO A 266 53.40 9.99 -29.97
CA PRO A 266 52.91 8.63 -29.65
C PRO A 266 53.85 7.44 -30.01
N ARG A 267 53.52 6.20 -29.58
CA ARG A 267 53.45 4.93 -30.39
C ARG A 267 53.52 3.62 -29.55
N ARG A 268 52.80 2.57 -30.01
CA ARG A 268 53.05 1.09 -30.00
C ARG A 268 53.79 0.48 -28.78
N ARG A 269 53.40 -0.68 -28.20
CA ARG A 269 53.08 -1.96 -28.89
C ARG A 269 52.53 -3.04 -27.90
N SER A 270 51.48 -3.76 -28.31
CA SER A 270 51.26 -5.24 -28.19
C SER A 270 51.56 -6.06 -26.91
N ARG A 271 50.58 -6.93 -26.57
CA ARG A 271 50.63 -8.24 -25.83
C ARG A 271 50.83 -8.24 -24.30
N GLY A 272 50.05 -9.12 -23.65
CA GLY A 272 50.20 -9.53 -22.24
C GLY A 272 48.87 -10.03 -21.65
N SER A 273 48.63 -11.35 -21.66
CA SER A 273 47.45 -11.98 -21.06
C SER A 273 47.82 -12.60 -19.71
N SER A 274 47.03 -12.33 -18.68
CA SER A 274 46.78 -13.25 -17.54
C SER A 274 45.48 -12.84 -16.84
N GLY A 275 44.55 -13.78 -16.67
CA GLY A 275 43.35 -13.56 -15.87
C GLY A 275 43.60 -13.87 -14.39
N ALA A 276 43.01 -13.06 -13.51
CA ALA A 276 42.90 -13.35 -12.08
C ALA A 276 41.45 -13.08 -11.65
N ALA A 277 40.88 -13.96 -10.83
CA ALA A 277 39.45 -13.92 -10.51
C ALA A 277 39.11 -12.76 -9.55
N MET A 278 38.15 -11.92 -9.93
CA MET A 278 37.52 -10.98 -8.99
C MET A 278 36.40 -11.67 -8.21
N THR A 279 36.72 -12.20 -7.03
CA THR A 279 35.72 -12.65 -6.06
C THR A 279 35.19 -11.47 -5.24
N LYS A 280 33.88 -11.18 -5.37
CA LYS A 280 33.03 -10.34 -4.51
C LYS A 280 33.55 -8.93 -4.14
N LEU A 281 32.94 -7.93 -4.76
CA LEU A 281 33.04 -6.51 -4.34
C LEU A 281 31.66 -5.81 -4.28
N ASP A 282 30.60 -6.61 -4.13
CA ASP A 282 29.20 -6.21 -4.32
C ASP A 282 28.63 -5.30 -3.23
N SER A 283 29.31 -5.15 -2.09
CA SER A 283 28.86 -4.27 -1.01
C SER A 283 29.00 -2.79 -1.37
N ILE A 284 30.06 -2.38 -2.06
CA ILE A 284 30.37 -0.97 -2.34
C ILE A 284 29.46 -0.39 -3.45
N SER A 285 29.02 -1.20 -4.40
CA SER A 285 28.13 -0.75 -5.49
C SER A 285 26.74 -0.34 -5.00
N SER A 286 26.28 -0.87 -3.86
CA SER A 286 24.97 -0.56 -3.28
C SER A 286 24.79 0.91 -2.90
N MET A 287 25.80 1.51 -2.23
CA MET A 287 25.80 2.92 -1.84
C MET A 287 25.87 3.87 -3.03
N SER A 288 26.57 3.46 -4.10
CA SER A 288 26.60 4.20 -5.37
C SER A 288 25.19 4.30 -5.96
N ARG A 289 24.48 3.18 -6.13
CA ARG A 289 23.14 3.15 -6.76
C ARG A 289 22.11 4.02 -6.03
N ALA A 290 22.10 4.01 -4.69
CA ALA A 290 21.23 4.87 -3.88
C ALA A 290 21.57 6.37 -3.98
N THR A 291 22.79 6.72 -4.37
CA THR A 291 23.24 8.10 -4.60
C THR A 291 23.00 8.52 -6.05
N GLU A 292 23.30 7.65 -7.01
CA GLU A 292 23.05 7.80 -8.45
C GLU A 292 21.56 8.05 -8.75
N LEU A 293 20.65 7.35 -8.08
CA LEU A 293 19.20 7.58 -8.17
C LEU A 293 18.81 9.05 -7.93
N ARG A 294 19.52 9.79 -7.07
CA ARG A 294 19.26 11.21 -6.77
C ARG A 294 19.73 12.17 -7.88
N HIS A 295 20.50 11.67 -8.84
CA HIS A 295 20.97 12.38 -10.03
C HIS A 295 20.21 11.99 -11.31
N LEU A 296 19.45 10.89 -11.29
CA LEU A 296 18.52 10.48 -12.34
C LEU A 296 17.25 11.36 -12.35
N PRO A 297 16.48 11.40 -13.45
CA PRO A 297 15.15 12.03 -13.47
C PRO A 297 14.23 11.46 -12.37
N SER A 298 13.28 12.26 -11.90
CA SER A 298 12.34 11.81 -10.87
C SER A 298 11.40 10.74 -11.41
N GLN A 299 11.22 9.65 -10.67
CA GLN A 299 10.34 8.55 -11.07
C GLN A 299 8.88 9.01 -11.20
N GLY A 300 8.20 8.52 -12.24
CA GLY A 300 6.83 8.87 -12.63
C GLY A 300 5.83 7.72 -12.40
N MET A 301 4.74 7.70 -13.18
CA MET A 301 3.73 6.64 -13.05
C MET A 301 4.22 5.30 -13.62
N THR A 302 4.96 5.32 -14.73
CA THR A 302 5.48 4.09 -15.36
C THR A 302 6.40 3.31 -14.41
N ASP A 303 7.22 4.00 -13.60
CA ASP A 303 8.04 3.37 -12.57
C ASP A 303 7.20 2.66 -11.48
N VAL A 304 6.01 3.17 -11.16
CA VAL A 304 5.08 2.53 -10.21
C VAL A 304 4.49 1.26 -10.79
N ILE A 305 4.15 1.27 -12.07
CA ILE A 305 3.65 0.06 -12.77
C ILE A 305 4.77 -1.00 -12.83
N ASN A 306 5.99 -0.61 -13.19
CA ASN A 306 7.13 -1.54 -13.30
C ASN A 306 7.58 -2.18 -11.97
N GLU A 307 7.35 -1.53 -10.82
CA GLU A 307 7.70 -2.07 -9.49
C GLU A 307 6.57 -2.94 -8.88
N TYR A 308 5.31 -2.65 -9.22
CA TYR A 308 4.14 -3.27 -8.57
C TYR A 308 3.33 -4.23 -9.45
N SER A 309 3.54 -4.27 -10.77
CA SER A 309 2.77 -5.12 -11.69
C SER A 309 3.19 -6.59 -11.62
N GLU A 310 2.20 -7.48 -11.44
CA GLU A 310 2.34 -8.93 -11.63
C GLU A 310 1.57 -9.40 -12.89
N TYR A 311 1.30 -8.48 -13.84
CA TYR A 311 0.50 -8.75 -15.04
C TYR A 311 0.93 -10.02 -15.79
N GLU A 312 2.24 -10.25 -15.93
CA GLU A 312 2.78 -11.46 -16.56
C GLU A 312 2.43 -12.75 -15.78
N GLY A 313 2.65 -12.78 -14.46
CA GLY A 313 2.37 -13.95 -13.62
C GLY A 313 0.87 -14.25 -13.43
N LEU A 314 0.03 -13.22 -13.50
CA LEU A 314 -1.43 -13.36 -13.57
C LEU A 314 -1.88 -13.95 -14.91
N ARG A 315 -1.26 -13.53 -16.02
CA ARG A 315 -1.61 -13.97 -17.38
C ARG A 315 -1.03 -15.33 -17.76
N SER A 316 0.15 -15.69 -17.25
CA SER A 316 0.74 -17.03 -17.43
C SER A 316 0.09 -18.10 -16.54
N ASN A 317 -0.71 -17.69 -15.54
CA ASN A 317 -1.35 -18.57 -14.56
C ASN A 317 -0.32 -19.35 -13.69
N GLU A 318 0.95 -18.90 -13.68
CA GLU A 318 2.05 -19.54 -12.96
C GLU A 318 2.11 -19.19 -11.47
N LEU A 319 1.26 -18.29 -10.97
CA LEU A 319 1.19 -17.87 -9.57
C LEU A 319 0.52 -18.95 -8.67
N ARG A 320 0.97 -20.19 -8.86
CA ARG A 320 0.52 -21.43 -8.24
C ARG A 320 1.32 -21.79 -6.97
N ARG A 321 2.02 -20.82 -6.37
CA ARG A 321 2.59 -20.90 -5.00
C ARG A 321 3.07 -19.54 -4.47
N THR A 322 3.07 -19.42 -3.14
CA THR A 322 3.86 -18.46 -2.33
C THR A 322 3.81 -16.96 -2.72
N VAL A 323 2.75 -16.28 -2.32
CA VAL A 323 2.77 -14.85 -1.92
C VAL A 323 2.26 -14.74 -0.48
N SER A 324 2.80 -13.79 0.31
CA SER A 324 2.88 -13.91 1.78
C SER A 324 2.33 -12.74 2.60
N VAL A 325 1.01 -12.73 2.81
CA VAL A 325 0.30 -12.21 4.01
C VAL A 325 0.35 -10.68 4.29
N THR A 326 1.34 -9.93 3.80
CA THR A 326 1.49 -8.48 4.04
C THR A 326 1.76 -7.74 2.74
N THR A 327 0.92 -6.75 2.46
CA THR A 327 0.95 -5.74 1.38
C THR A 327 0.98 -6.22 -0.08
N ASP A 328 1.72 -7.27 -0.42
CA ASP A 328 1.78 -7.78 -1.79
C ASP A 328 0.38 -8.16 -2.28
N VAL A 329 0.09 -7.76 -3.52
CA VAL A 329 -1.28 -7.64 -4.01
C VAL A 329 -1.75 -8.98 -4.63
N ALA A 330 -3.03 -9.27 -4.42
CA ALA A 330 -3.94 -10.10 -5.21
C ALA A 330 -3.47 -11.24 -6.18
N ALA A 331 -3.10 -12.41 -5.68
CA ALA A 331 -3.12 -13.65 -6.47
C ALA A 331 -3.26 -14.91 -5.58
N GLU A 332 -3.81 -16.07 -5.97
CA GLU A 332 -4.65 -16.54 -7.10
C GLU A 332 -5.45 -17.78 -6.53
N PRO A 333 -6.29 -18.57 -7.26
CA PRO A 333 -6.58 -18.59 -8.69
C PRO A 333 -8.05 -18.35 -9.11
N VAL A 334 -8.23 -18.22 -10.43
CA VAL A 334 -9.48 -18.42 -11.20
C VAL A 334 -10.08 -19.84 -11.00
N GLU A 335 -11.33 -20.03 -11.41
CA GLU A 335 -12.13 -21.24 -11.18
C GLU A 335 -11.72 -22.46 -12.02
N ASP A 336 -11.09 -23.46 -11.39
CA ASP A 336 -11.19 -24.87 -11.79
C ASP A 336 -12.68 -25.29 -11.72
N ASP A 337 -13.26 -25.83 -12.81
CA ASP A 337 -14.66 -26.32 -12.86
C ASP A 337 -14.86 -27.69 -12.17
N GLU A 338 -14.22 -27.87 -11.01
CA GLU A 338 -14.05 -29.13 -10.29
C GLU A 338 -14.84 -29.14 -8.96
N GLY A 339 -16.14 -28.86 -9.07
CA GLY A 339 -17.16 -29.19 -8.07
C GLY A 339 -17.38 -28.16 -6.95
N LYS A 340 -18.56 -27.52 -6.99
CA LYS A 340 -19.05 -26.42 -6.12
C LYS A 340 -18.88 -26.60 -4.60
N LYS A 341 -18.70 -27.83 -4.09
CA LYS A 341 -18.40 -28.09 -2.66
C LYS A 341 -16.94 -27.81 -2.28
N LYS A 342 -15.97 -27.90 -3.20
CA LYS A 342 -14.57 -27.53 -2.92
C LYS A 342 -14.40 -26.01 -2.80
N THR A 343 -15.13 -25.24 -3.60
CA THR A 343 -15.04 -23.77 -3.71
C THR A 343 -15.33 -23.06 -2.38
N ILE A 344 -16.45 -23.39 -1.73
CA ILE A 344 -16.83 -22.77 -0.45
C ILE A 344 -15.77 -23.06 0.64
N ARG A 345 -15.24 -24.28 0.71
CA ARG A 345 -14.17 -24.62 1.67
C ARG A 345 -12.88 -23.84 1.38
N LYS A 346 -12.47 -23.68 0.10
CA LYS A 346 -11.34 -22.83 -0.30
C LYS A 346 -11.58 -21.36 0.13
N GLN A 347 -12.75 -20.81 -0.16
CA GLN A 347 -13.13 -19.42 0.19
C GLN A 347 -13.13 -19.18 1.70
N VAL A 348 -13.71 -20.10 2.50
CA VAL A 348 -13.70 -20.01 3.97
C VAL A 348 -12.28 -20.09 4.53
N ILE A 349 -11.43 -20.98 4.00
CA ILE A 349 -10.01 -21.04 4.41
C ILE A 349 -9.26 -19.75 4.04
N GLN A 350 -9.53 -19.15 2.87
CA GLN A 350 -8.93 -17.87 2.48
C GLN A 350 -9.42 -16.72 3.38
N PHE A 351 -10.71 -16.66 3.70
CA PHE A 351 -11.29 -15.72 4.66
C PHE A 351 -10.61 -15.83 6.03
N LEU A 352 -10.50 -17.04 6.59
CA LEU A 352 -9.79 -17.29 7.85
C LEU A 352 -8.29 -16.92 7.78
N ARG A 353 -7.62 -17.15 6.65
CA ARG A 353 -6.21 -16.72 6.47
C ARG A 353 -6.07 -15.19 6.45
N ASN A 354 -7.07 -14.46 5.96
CA ASN A 354 -7.06 -12.99 5.96
C ASN A 354 -7.30 -12.38 7.36
N PHE A 355 -7.89 -13.15 8.29
CA PHE A 355 -7.92 -12.83 9.72
C PHE A 355 -6.54 -13.00 10.41
N LEU A 356 -5.61 -13.75 9.80
CA LEU A 356 -4.23 -13.92 10.29
C LEU A 356 -3.27 -12.81 9.80
N ALA A 357 -3.73 -11.84 9.00
CA ALA A 357 -2.91 -10.68 8.64
C ALA A 357 -2.55 -9.83 9.89
N PRO A 358 -1.33 -9.26 10.01
CA PRO A 358 -0.87 -8.62 11.27
C PRO A 358 -1.79 -7.54 11.83
N ASN A 359 -2.42 -6.73 10.96
CA ASN A 359 -3.38 -5.71 11.37
C ASN A 359 -4.69 -6.30 11.90
N SER A 360 -5.20 -7.36 11.25
CA SER A 360 -6.37 -8.13 11.70
C SER A 360 -6.10 -8.78 13.06
N VAL A 361 -4.96 -9.44 13.22
CA VAL A 361 -4.56 -10.10 14.48
C VAL A 361 -4.38 -9.09 15.60
N SER A 362 -3.61 -8.02 15.37
CA SER A 362 -3.41 -6.95 16.36
C SER A 362 -4.74 -6.37 16.82
N LEU A 363 -5.64 -6.03 15.90
CA LEU A 363 -6.98 -5.54 16.22
C LEU A 363 -7.77 -6.53 17.10
N ILE A 364 -7.86 -7.79 16.70
CA ILE A 364 -8.66 -8.80 17.41
C ILE A 364 -8.14 -9.01 18.83
N VAL A 365 -6.81 -9.14 18.98
CA VAL A 365 -6.14 -9.25 20.29
C VAL A 365 -6.38 -7.99 21.13
N SER A 366 -6.28 -6.81 20.53
CA SER A 366 -6.44 -5.53 21.22
C SER A 366 -7.87 -5.30 21.69
N ILE A 367 -8.87 -5.66 20.90
CA ILE A 367 -10.29 -5.60 21.29
C ILE A 367 -10.55 -6.62 22.41
N ALA A 368 -10.03 -7.85 22.31
CA ALA A 368 -10.18 -8.86 23.35
C ALA A 368 -9.57 -8.42 24.70
N ILE A 369 -8.42 -7.75 24.68
CA ILE A 369 -7.80 -7.14 25.87
C ILE A 369 -8.64 -5.96 26.36
N ALA A 370 -9.00 -5.00 25.50
CA ALA A 370 -9.70 -3.78 25.88
C ALA A 370 -11.12 -4.02 26.45
N MET A 371 -11.80 -5.06 25.97
CA MET A 371 -13.12 -5.47 26.45
C MET A 371 -13.07 -6.33 27.73
N SER A 372 -11.89 -6.83 28.12
CA SER A 372 -11.69 -7.67 29.30
C SER A 372 -10.94 -6.89 30.41
N PRO A 373 -11.63 -6.37 31.44
CA PRO A 373 -11.00 -5.58 32.50
C PRO A 373 -9.74 -6.19 33.16
N PRO A 374 -9.69 -7.49 33.52
CA PRO A 374 -8.48 -8.06 34.12
C PRO A 374 -7.32 -8.22 33.13
N LEU A 375 -7.59 -8.38 31.82
CA LEU A 375 -6.52 -8.38 30.81
C LEU A 375 -6.01 -6.95 30.54
N LYS A 376 -6.92 -5.97 30.41
CA LYS A 376 -6.52 -4.56 30.27
C LYS A 376 -5.69 -4.06 31.46
N ALA A 377 -6.01 -4.50 32.68
CA ALA A 377 -5.27 -4.15 33.89
C ALA A 377 -3.78 -4.52 33.88
N LEU A 378 -3.37 -5.51 33.06
CA LEU A 378 -1.95 -5.84 32.88
C LEU A 378 -1.20 -4.74 32.12
N PHE A 379 -1.84 -4.08 31.15
CA PHE A 379 -1.20 -3.14 30.23
C PHE A 379 -1.39 -1.67 30.65
N VAL A 380 -2.58 -1.31 31.15
CA VAL A 380 -2.98 0.07 31.44
C VAL A 380 -3.79 0.12 32.73
N LYS A 381 -3.51 1.11 33.60
CA LYS A 381 -4.23 1.26 34.88
C LYS A 381 -5.74 1.37 34.63
N SER A 382 -6.49 0.50 35.31
CA SER A 382 -7.93 0.30 35.06
C SER A 382 -8.73 0.31 36.36
N ALA A 383 -10.06 0.19 36.28
CA ALA A 383 -10.92 0.02 37.46
C ALA A 383 -10.74 -1.35 38.16
N PHE A 384 -10.13 -2.33 37.49
CA PHE A 384 -9.76 -3.60 38.09
C PHE A 384 -8.39 -3.47 38.77
N SER A 385 -8.35 -3.65 40.10
CA SER A 385 -7.13 -3.58 40.88
C SER A 385 -6.25 -4.80 40.64
N MET A 386 -4.99 -4.56 40.25
CA MET A 386 -3.94 -5.56 40.08
C MET A 386 -2.69 -5.04 40.79
N LYS A 387 -1.78 -5.94 41.19
CA LYS A 387 -0.50 -5.54 41.78
C LYS A 387 0.38 -4.87 40.72
N ASP A 388 0.67 -3.58 40.90
CA ASP A 388 1.65 -2.85 40.09
C ASP A 388 3.03 -3.52 40.15
N ALA A 389 3.83 -3.31 39.10
CA ALA A 389 5.24 -3.66 39.00
C ALA A 389 6.12 -2.76 39.90
N PRO A 390 7.43 -3.07 40.06
CA PRO A 390 8.33 -2.35 40.97
C PRO A 390 8.53 -0.85 40.66
N ASP A 391 8.14 -0.40 39.47
CA ASP A 391 8.14 0.99 39.01
C ASP A 391 6.80 1.73 39.23
N HIS A 392 5.86 1.08 39.92
CA HIS A 392 4.48 1.53 40.11
C HIS A 392 3.64 1.61 38.82
N GLN A 393 3.92 0.78 37.81
CA GLN A 393 3.13 0.67 36.58
C GLN A 393 2.41 -0.69 36.44
N PRO A 394 1.44 -0.83 35.50
CA PRO A 394 0.90 -2.13 35.11
C PRO A 394 2.00 -3.11 34.66
N PRO A 395 1.95 -4.41 35.01
CA PRO A 395 3.03 -5.37 34.73
C PRO A 395 3.50 -5.51 33.27
N LEU A 396 2.69 -5.11 32.30
CA LEU A 396 2.95 -5.15 30.86
C LEU A 396 2.91 -3.75 30.20
N SER A 397 3.06 -2.66 30.96
CA SER A 397 3.05 -1.29 30.42
C SER A 397 4.12 -1.06 29.35
N PHE A 398 5.28 -1.71 29.47
CA PHE A 398 6.36 -1.64 28.50
C PHE A 398 5.94 -2.06 27.07
N PHE A 399 4.94 -2.95 26.91
CA PHE A 399 4.37 -3.26 25.59
C PHE A 399 3.59 -2.09 25.00
N ILE A 400 2.90 -1.30 25.85
CA ILE A 400 2.21 -0.06 25.44
C ILE A 400 3.24 1.02 25.11
N ASP A 401 4.31 1.16 25.89
CA ASP A 401 5.39 2.11 25.59
C ASP A 401 6.04 1.81 24.24
N ILE A 402 6.45 0.56 23.99
CA ILE A 402 7.01 0.11 22.70
C ILE A 402 6.01 0.33 21.56
N ALA A 403 4.75 -0.10 21.73
CA ALA A 403 3.73 0.03 20.69
C ALA A 403 3.35 1.50 20.40
N SER A 404 3.38 2.37 21.41
CA SER A 404 3.12 3.80 21.25
C SER A 404 4.28 4.51 20.54
N TYR A 405 5.52 4.21 20.91
CA TYR A 405 6.72 4.81 20.34
C TYR A 405 6.90 4.42 18.87
N ILE A 406 6.75 3.13 18.55
CA ILE A 406 6.77 2.64 17.17
C ILE A 406 5.56 3.19 16.41
N GLY A 407 4.35 3.00 16.93
CA GLY A 407 3.09 3.38 16.27
C GLY A 407 3.00 4.87 15.91
N ALA A 408 3.63 5.76 16.69
CA ALA A 408 3.72 7.18 16.41
C ALA A 408 4.35 7.52 15.04
N ALA A 409 5.17 6.63 14.47
CA ALA A 409 5.76 6.81 13.14
C ALA A 409 4.77 6.53 11.99
N SER A 410 3.68 5.78 12.24
CA SER A 410 2.76 5.33 11.17
C SER A 410 2.16 6.50 10.39
N VAL A 411 1.62 7.50 11.10
CA VAL A 411 0.86 8.61 10.49
C VAL A 411 1.78 9.60 9.75
N PRO A 412 2.95 10.02 10.28
CA PRO A 412 3.92 10.78 9.51
C PRO A 412 4.40 10.05 8.25
N LEU A 413 4.70 8.75 8.33
CA LEU A 413 5.18 7.97 7.18
C LEU A 413 4.06 7.78 6.14
N GLY A 414 2.84 7.45 6.55
CA GLY A 414 1.68 7.35 5.65
C GLY A 414 1.38 8.65 4.90
N LEU A 415 1.49 9.82 5.55
CA LEU A 415 1.36 11.11 4.87
C LEU A 415 2.53 11.46 3.94
N LEU A 416 3.75 11.00 4.23
CA LEU A 416 4.90 11.15 3.32
C LEU A 416 4.77 10.25 2.09
N LEU A 417 4.34 8.99 2.28
CA LEU A 417 4.01 8.06 1.20
C LEU A 417 2.87 8.61 0.33
N LEU A 418 1.79 9.12 0.95
CA LEU A 418 0.69 9.80 0.26
C LEU A 418 1.19 10.93 -0.64
N GLY A 419 2.13 11.76 -0.16
CA GLY A 419 2.80 12.77 -0.98
C GLY A 419 3.61 12.18 -2.13
N ALA A 420 4.38 11.11 -1.88
CA ALA A 420 5.13 10.42 -2.92
C ALA A 420 4.21 9.76 -3.98
N THR A 421 3.07 9.20 -3.61
CA THR A 421 2.07 8.69 -4.56
C THR A 421 1.48 9.83 -5.38
N ILE A 422 1.05 10.93 -4.75
CA ILE A 422 0.47 12.10 -5.43
C ILE A 422 1.46 12.73 -6.42
N TYR A 423 2.75 12.81 -6.08
CA TYR A 423 3.79 13.32 -6.98
C TYR A 423 3.92 12.50 -8.28
N ARG A 424 3.70 11.18 -8.22
CA ARG A 424 3.78 10.26 -9.36
C ARG A 424 2.47 10.15 -10.15
N LEU A 425 1.40 10.86 -9.76
CA LEU A 425 0.14 10.88 -10.51
C LEU A 425 0.30 11.70 -11.79
N GLU A 426 0.57 11.00 -12.89
CA GLU A 426 0.57 11.53 -14.24
C GLU A 426 -0.77 11.25 -14.93
N VAL A 427 -1.12 12.05 -15.95
CA VAL A 427 -2.30 11.84 -16.79
C VAL A 427 -1.85 11.93 -18.25
N LYS A 428 -1.63 10.80 -18.90
CA LYS A 428 -1.13 10.71 -20.28
C LYS A 428 -2.27 10.94 -21.29
N LYS A 429 -3.42 10.30 -21.11
CA LYS A 429 -4.60 10.36 -21.99
C LYS A 429 -5.88 10.47 -21.16
N MET A 430 -6.75 11.43 -21.48
CA MET A 430 -8.11 11.47 -20.90
C MET A 430 -9.14 10.96 -21.92
N PRO A 431 -9.89 9.86 -21.63
CA PRO A 431 -10.93 9.40 -22.54
C PRO A 431 -12.03 10.47 -22.74
N PRO A 432 -12.54 10.64 -23.98
CA PRO A 432 -13.39 11.77 -24.32
C PRO A 432 -14.69 11.80 -23.50
N GLY A 433 -14.93 12.91 -22.81
CA GLY A 433 -16.09 13.11 -21.94
C GLY A 433 -15.91 12.64 -20.50
N PHE A 434 -14.83 11.91 -20.15
CA PHE A 434 -14.57 11.39 -18.81
C PHE A 434 -14.51 12.45 -17.71
N TRP A 435 -14.22 13.71 -18.04
CA TRP A 435 -14.28 14.83 -17.09
C TRP A 435 -15.65 14.92 -16.37
N LYS A 436 -16.75 14.46 -17.00
CA LYS A 436 -18.06 14.35 -16.37
C LYS A 436 -18.03 13.35 -15.21
N THR A 437 -17.50 12.15 -15.43
CA THR A 437 -17.30 11.13 -14.40
C THR A 437 -16.40 11.68 -13.28
N ALA A 438 -15.24 12.24 -13.61
CA ALA A 438 -14.29 12.76 -12.61
C ALA A 438 -14.91 13.84 -11.71
N VAL A 439 -15.63 14.81 -12.29
CA VAL A 439 -16.32 15.87 -11.53
C VAL A 439 -17.48 15.29 -10.73
N SER A 440 -18.32 14.42 -11.30
CA SER A 440 -19.44 13.80 -10.60
C SER A 440 -19.00 12.91 -9.43
N VAL A 441 -17.95 12.10 -9.60
CA VAL A 441 -17.36 11.28 -8.52
C VAL A 441 -16.77 12.16 -7.43
N THR A 442 -16.04 13.22 -7.79
CA THR A 442 -15.43 14.12 -6.80
C THR A 442 -16.48 14.89 -6.00
N ALA A 443 -17.52 15.41 -6.65
CA ALA A 443 -18.66 16.04 -5.99
C ALA A 443 -19.46 15.05 -5.14
N ALA A 444 -19.66 13.82 -5.63
CA ALA A 444 -20.33 12.79 -4.84
C ALA A 444 -19.53 12.39 -3.60
N ARG A 445 -18.20 12.27 -3.70
CA ARG A 445 -17.33 11.89 -2.58
C ARG A 445 -17.13 13.00 -1.56
N LEU A 446 -16.91 14.23 -2.00
CA LEU A 446 -16.52 15.34 -1.10
C LEU A 446 -17.66 16.32 -0.76
N ILE A 447 -18.87 16.12 -1.32
CA ILE A 447 -20.05 16.95 -1.05
C ILE A 447 -21.28 16.08 -0.72
N ILE A 448 -21.71 15.19 -1.62
CA ILE A 448 -22.97 14.44 -1.43
C ILE A 448 -22.84 13.41 -0.28
N LEU A 449 -21.78 12.61 -0.28
CA LEU A 449 -21.52 11.60 0.76
C LEU A 449 -21.39 12.22 2.16
N PRO A 450 -20.64 13.31 2.40
CA PRO A 450 -20.62 13.96 3.71
C PRO A 450 -21.95 14.61 4.11
N ILE A 451 -22.76 15.12 3.17
CA ILE A 451 -24.14 15.56 3.47
C ILE A 451 -25.00 14.37 3.95
N ILE A 452 -24.89 13.21 3.29
CA ILE A 452 -25.58 11.98 3.72
C ILE A 452 -25.06 11.53 5.10
N GLY A 453 -23.75 11.57 5.35
CA GLY A 453 -23.14 11.24 6.64
C GLY A 453 -23.61 12.15 7.78
N VAL A 454 -23.68 13.46 7.55
CA VAL A 454 -24.31 14.43 8.47
C VAL A 454 -25.76 14.06 8.75
N GLY A 455 -26.53 13.66 7.73
CA GLY A 455 -27.91 13.20 7.87
C GLY A 455 -28.04 11.94 8.73
N LEU A 456 -27.30 10.88 8.39
CA LEU A 456 -27.32 9.57 9.07
C LEU A 456 -26.88 9.68 10.52
N THR A 457 -25.75 10.33 10.79
CA THR A 457 -25.24 10.52 12.16
C THR A 457 -26.16 11.42 13.00
N THR A 458 -26.88 12.35 12.38
CA THR A 458 -27.94 13.12 13.06
C THR A 458 -29.19 12.27 13.32
N GLY A 459 -29.49 11.31 12.45
CA GLY A 459 -30.50 10.26 12.68
C GLY A 459 -30.13 9.36 13.87
N PHE A 460 -28.92 8.81 13.89
CA PHE A 460 -28.40 8.01 15.01
C PHE A 460 -28.38 8.79 16.33
N TYR A 461 -28.02 10.07 16.30
CA TYR A 461 -28.12 10.95 17.48
C TYR A 461 -29.57 11.10 17.97
N LYS A 462 -30.51 11.44 17.08
CA LYS A 462 -31.94 11.55 17.43
C LYS A 462 -32.56 10.22 17.89
N GLY A 463 -32.04 9.09 17.43
CA GLY A 463 -32.41 7.75 17.87
C GLY A 463 -31.75 7.29 19.18
N GLY A 464 -30.92 8.11 19.84
CA GLY A 464 -30.26 7.75 21.10
C GLY A 464 -29.12 6.72 20.96
N TRP A 465 -28.54 6.57 19.77
CA TRP A 465 -27.47 5.60 19.54
C TRP A 465 -26.17 6.03 20.22
N TYR A 466 -25.72 7.26 19.95
CA TYR A 466 -24.46 7.79 20.49
C TYR A 466 -24.48 8.20 21.97
N GLY A 467 -25.67 8.41 22.55
CA GLY A 467 -25.79 9.03 23.88
C GLY A 467 -25.16 10.43 23.91
N ASP A 468 -24.46 10.76 24.99
CA ASP A 468 -23.79 12.05 25.20
C ASP A 468 -22.38 12.14 24.58
N ASP A 469 -21.84 11.05 24.02
CA ASP A 469 -20.53 11.05 23.36
C ASP A 469 -20.61 11.84 22.04
N LYS A 470 -20.26 13.13 22.09
CA LYS A 470 -20.21 14.02 20.92
C LYS A 470 -19.06 13.65 19.97
N LEU A 471 -18.02 12.99 20.46
CA LEU A 471 -16.80 12.67 19.74
C LEU A 471 -17.03 11.50 18.76
N ILE A 472 -17.72 10.43 19.16
CA ILE A 472 -18.08 9.34 18.22
C ILE A 472 -18.89 9.89 17.03
N ARG A 473 -19.77 10.85 17.27
CA ARG A 473 -20.54 11.53 16.21
C ARG A 473 -19.65 12.43 15.35
N PHE A 474 -18.70 13.16 15.96
CA PHE A 474 -17.71 13.95 15.22
C PHE A 474 -16.88 13.08 14.27
N VAL A 475 -16.26 12.01 14.79
CA VAL A 475 -15.48 11.05 14.00
C VAL A 475 -16.35 10.42 12.92
N SER A 476 -17.57 9.96 13.26
CA SER A 476 -18.49 9.37 12.27
C SER A 476 -18.85 10.31 11.11
N VAL A 477 -18.83 11.64 11.30
CA VAL A 477 -19.02 12.59 10.19
C VAL A 477 -17.70 12.85 9.44
N LEU A 478 -16.58 12.92 10.15
CA LEU A 478 -15.24 13.13 9.57
C LEU A 478 -14.94 12.07 8.50
N GLU A 479 -15.22 10.78 8.78
CA GLU A 479 -15.00 9.67 7.85
C GLU A 479 -15.75 9.80 6.52
N TYR A 480 -16.98 10.34 6.56
CA TYR A 480 -17.78 10.55 5.34
C TYR A 480 -17.26 11.73 4.49
N GLY A 481 -16.34 12.55 5.01
CA GLY A 481 -15.71 13.67 4.30
C GLY A 481 -14.38 13.35 3.62
N LEU A 482 -13.91 12.10 3.69
CA LEU A 482 -12.56 11.71 3.25
C LEU A 482 -12.49 11.40 1.75
N PRO A 483 -11.35 11.69 1.10
CA PRO A 483 -11.10 11.30 -0.28
C PRO A 483 -10.93 9.77 -0.39
N SER A 484 -10.86 9.26 -1.60
CA SER A 484 -10.52 7.86 -1.88
C SER A 484 -9.08 7.55 -1.45
N ALA A 485 -8.84 6.30 -1.06
CA ALA A 485 -7.51 5.83 -0.65
C ALA A 485 -6.52 5.86 -1.84
N THR A 486 -5.30 6.36 -1.62
CA THR A 486 -4.22 6.26 -2.64
C THR A 486 -3.68 4.83 -2.78
N ALA A 487 -4.00 3.92 -1.87
CA ALA A 487 -3.77 2.48 -2.03
C ALA A 487 -4.36 1.91 -3.34
N LEU A 488 -5.42 2.54 -3.87
CA LEU A 488 -5.99 2.22 -5.18
C LEU A 488 -4.96 2.30 -6.32
N VAL A 489 -3.95 3.18 -6.22
CA VAL A 489 -2.91 3.33 -7.25
C VAL A 489 -2.09 2.04 -7.35
N TYR A 490 -1.65 1.49 -6.22
CA TYR A 490 -0.90 0.23 -6.18
C TYR A 490 -1.76 -0.95 -6.60
N PHE A 491 -3.03 -1.01 -6.16
CA PHE A 491 -3.95 -2.07 -6.60
C PHE A 491 -4.28 -2.03 -8.09
N THR A 492 -4.27 -0.85 -8.72
CA THR A 492 -4.52 -0.74 -10.17
C THR A 492 -3.22 -1.01 -10.96
N ALA A 493 -2.08 -0.49 -10.49
CA ALA A 493 -0.76 -0.76 -11.06
C ALA A 493 -0.45 -2.26 -11.12
N PHE A 494 -0.84 -3.00 -10.08
CA PHE A 494 -0.65 -4.46 -9.99
C PHE A 494 -1.23 -5.26 -11.16
N TYR A 495 -2.41 -4.86 -11.66
CA TYR A 495 -3.07 -5.52 -12.79
C TYR A 495 -2.68 -4.92 -14.15
N THR A 496 -1.93 -3.81 -14.17
CA THR A 496 -1.65 -3.03 -15.38
C THR A 496 -0.45 -3.59 -16.13
N ASP A 497 -0.57 -3.83 -17.44
CA ASP A 497 0.52 -4.27 -18.30
C ASP A 497 1.65 -3.20 -18.35
N PRO A 498 2.89 -3.52 -17.88
CA PRO A 498 4.00 -2.58 -17.89
C PRO A 498 4.51 -2.28 -19.32
N HIS A 499 4.24 -3.16 -20.29
CA HIS A 499 4.67 -3.02 -21.69
C HIS A 499 3.65 -2.27 -22.56
N SER A 500 2.47 -1.95 -22.03
CA SER A 500 1.43 -1.17 -22.73
C SER A 500 1.75 0.33 -22.74
N ASP A 501 1.59 0.97 -23.90
CA ASP A 501 1.58 2.44 -24.03
C ASP A 501 0.22 3.08 -23.64
N ASP A 502 -0.80 2.28 -23.29
CA ASP A 502 -2.14 2.73 -22.92
C ASP A 502 -2.51 2.24 -21.51
N HIS A 503 -2.53 3.18 -20.56
CA HIS A 503 -2.79 2.93 -19.13
C HIS A 503 -4.10 3.59 -18.69
N LEU A 504 -5.17 3.35 -19.44
CA LEU A 504 -6.49 4.00 -19.30
C LEU A 504 -7.02 3.99 -17.85
N GLN A 505 -6.87 2.86 -17.17
CA GLN A 505 -7.32 2.62 -15.80
C GLN A 505 -6.54 3.47 -14.79
N MET A 506 -5.24 3.67 -15.01
CA MET A 506 -4.36 4.50 -14.19
C MET A 506 -4.62 5.99 -14.44
N ASP A 507 -4.75 6.42 -15.70
CA ASP A 507 -5.07 7.81 -16.05
C ASP A 507 -6.43 8.24 -15.46
N CYS A 508 -7.47 7.40 -15.57
CA CYS A 508 -8.78 7.67 -15.00
C CYS A 508 -8.74 7.79 -13.46
N LEU A 509 -7.96 6.94 -12.79
CA LEU A 509 -7.77 6.99 -11.34
C LEU A 509 -6.96 8.23 -10.91
N ALA A 510 -5.88 8.56 -11.62
CA ALA A 510 -5.02 9.71 -11.35
C ALA A 510 -5.82 11.02 -11.42
N VAL A 511 -6.64 11.20 -12.47
CA VAL A 511 -7.55 12.36 -12.61
C VAL A 511 -8.49 12.47 -11.40
N CYS A 512 -9.09 11.37 -10.95
CA CYS A 512 -10.01 11.38 -9.82
C CYS A 512 -9.30 11.69 -8.48
N LEU A 513 -8.11 11.13 -8.25
CA LEU A 513 -7.33 11.41 -7.05
C LEU A 513 -6.83 12.87 -7.03
N ILE A 514 -6.26 13.37 -8.15
CA ILE A 514 -5.83 14.78 -8.26
C ILE A 514 -6.99 15.74 -7.97
N ALA A 515 -8.17 15.49 -8.56
CA ALA A 515 -9.35 16.33 -8.32
C ALA A 515 -9.80 16.31 -6.85
N GLN A 516 -9.89 15.12 -6.24
CA GLN A 516 -10.31 14.99 -4.84
C GLN A 516 -9.30 15.63 -3.87
N TYR A 517 -8.01 15.32 -3.98
CA TYR A 517 -6.99 15.85 -3.08
C TYR A 517 -6.69 17.35 -3.32
N SER A 518 -7.09 17.92 -4.46
CA SER A 518 -7.13 19.38 -4.65
C SER A 518 -8.30 20.04 -3.91
N ILE A 519 -9.50 19.44 -3.97
CA ILE A 519 -10.74 20.02 -3.42
C ILE A 519 -10.88 19.81 -1.90
N LEU A 520 -10.27 18.75 -1.35
CA LEU A 520 -10.32 18.40 0.07
C LEU A 520 -9.86 19.54 1.01
N PHE A 521 -8.91 20.37 0.57
CA PHE A 521 -8.42 21.55 1.31
C PHE A 521 -9.57 22.50 1.70
N ILE A 522 -10.63 22.57 0.89
CA ILE A 522 -11.79 23.44 1.10
C ILE A 522 -12.94 22.68 1.76
N THR A 523 -13.25 21.46 1.29
CA THR A 523 -14.43 20.73 1.75
C THR A 523 -14.30 20.19 3.18
N LEU A 524 -13.11 19.73 3.59
CA LEU A 524 -12.96 19.13 4.92
C LEU A 524 -13.04 20.15 6.07
N PRO A 525 -12.43 21.37 5.99
CA PRO A 525 -12.70 22.44 6.95
C PRO A 525 -14.17 22.86 6.98
N PHE A 526 -14.83 22.98 5.82
CA PHE A 526 -16.25 23.34 5.77
C PHE A 526 -17.12 22.31 6.49
N LEU A 527 -16.89 21.01 6.22
CA LEU A 527 -17.58 19.91 6.90
C LEU A 527 -17.35 19.94 8.41
N VAL A 528 -16.12 20.18 8.86
CA VAL A 528 -15.79 20.21 10.30
C VAL A 528 -16.39 21.43 11.01
N VAL A 529 -16.34 22.62 10.40
CA VAL A 529 -17.01 23.83 10.93
C VAL A 529 -18.53 23.60 11.02
N PHE A 530 -19.14 23.06 9.96
CA PHE A 530 -20.56 22.71 9.95
C PHE A 530 -20.89 21.67 11.02
N THR A 531 -20.05 20.65 11.19
CA THR A 531 -20.27 19.58 12.17
C THR A 531 -20.23 20.13 13.59
N ILE A 532 -19.23 20.93 13.94
CA ILE A 532 -19.12 21.50 15.29
C ILE A 532 -20.27 22.48 15.56
N LYS A 533 -20.58 23.38 14.62
CA LYS A 533 -21.62 24.42 14.83
C LYS A 533 -23.05 23.93 14.69
N VAL A 534 -23.37 23.13 13.68
CA VAL A 534 -24.75 22.75 13.34
C VAL A 534 -25.08 21.33 13.82
N SER A 535 -24.16 20.38 13.66
CA SER A 535 -24.42 18.99 14.05
C SER A 535 -24.32 18.80 15.58
N LEU A 536 -23.22 19.26 16.20
CA LEU A 536 -22.92 19.08 17.63
C LEU A 536 -23.44 20.22 18.53
N ASN A 537 -23.83 21.35 17.94
CA ASN A 537 -24.27 22.58 18.62
C ASN A 537 -23.31 22.99 19.76
N MET A 538 -22.04 23.21 19.39
CA MET A 538 -20.94 23.62 20.27
C MET A 538 -20.45 25.03 19.94
#